data_AF-A0A3M1QLI3-F1
#
_entry.id   AF-A0A3M1QLI3-F1
#
_cell.length_a   1.000
_cell.length_b   1.000
_cell.length_c   1.000
_cell.angle_alpha   90.00
_cell.angle_beta   90.00
_cell.angle_gamma   90.00
#
_symmetry.space_group_name_H-M   'P 1'
#
loop_
_entity.id
_entity.type
_entity.pdbx_description
1 polymer ?
#
loop_
_entity_poly.entity_id
_entity_poly.type
_entity_poly.pdbx_seq_one_letter_code
_entity_poly.pdbx_strand_id
1 'polypeptide(L)'
;RIVVRVPDGFELSFGRGVVVSWRAPGAGQCAPPMGLGPWPIATADSRDMLSEQLEDADFSTDLCGFSVVEHRQRLAEASEFRVVVDTETLLDRRDDDGDDAIVYRRYTVYPDGAVYVRVKTAGLAAKLAGDAGLAIALNENQGLRPGASSERGRRFILCARPQAGAVALMWAPASAADGELLADISSLDERRRVIAMRIAASEGGELDAATMIRVLPSDASAVAAATESAAAYQTSAAVVLSAGYLRRDARGDLNRDGFNESEGLYELSADAGLLRFRFDPGATRRSAPRFRVRGARGRRCWIYADGRIVTTQERDADGEVLFTIPQTIGEPAAVEVLLR
;
A
#
# COMPACT_ATOMS: atom_id res chain seq x y z
N ARG A 1 20.38 5.62 2.04
CA ARG A 1 19.37 4.76 2.70
C ARG A 1 18.31 5.67 3.30
N ILE A 2 17.02 5.41 3.04
CA ILE A 2 15.91 6.16 3.65
C ILE A 2 15.37 5.31 4.81
N VAL A 3 15.14 5.93 5.96
CA VAL A 3 14.54 5.27 7.12
C VAL A 3 13.34 6.10 7.56
N VAL A 4 12.19 5.44 7.67
CA VAL A 4 10.93 6.06 8.10
C VAL A 4 10.55 5.44 9.43
N ARG A 5 10.42 6.26 10.47
CA ARG A 5 10.05 5.81 11.81
C ARG A 5 8.70 6.42 12.17
N VAL A 6 7.75 5.56 12.48
CA VAL A 6 6.47 5.92 13.09
C VAL A 6 6.65 5.81 14.61
N PRO A 7 6.50 6.92 15.38
CA PRO A 7 6.61 6.91 16.83
C PRO A 7 5.72 5.84 17.45
N ASP A 8 6.26 5.06 18.39
CA ASP A 8 5.59 3.95 19.11
C ASP A 8 5.00 2.83 18.21
N GLY A 9 5.22 2.93 16.89
CA GLY A 9 4.79 1.97 15.90
C GLY A 9 6.00 1.25 15.34
N PHE A 10 6.33 1.51 14.07
CA PHE A 10 7.27 0.70 13.31
C PHE A 10 8.32 1.55 12.59
N GLU A 11 9.42 0.92 12.26
CA GLU A 11 10.50 1.49 11.46
C GLU A 11 10.59 0.74 10.14
N LEU A 12 10.57 1.47 9.02
CA LEU A 12 10.85 0.96 7.68
C LEU A 12 12.21 1.47 7.22
N SER A 13 13.03 0.59 6.65
CA SER A 13 14.23 0.97 5.92
C SER A 13 14.08 0.61 4.45
N PHE A 14 14.41 1.57 3.59
CA PHE A 14 14.39 1.40 2.14
C PHE A 14 15.79 1.17 1.57
N GLY A 15 15.86 0.24 0.62
CA GLY A 15 17.05 -0.10 -0.15
C GLY A 15 16.67 -0.97 -1.35
N ARG A 16 17.48 -0.97 -2.41
CA ARG A 16 17.18 -1.78 -3.62
C ARG A 16 15.76 -1.55 -4.18
N GLY A 17 15.24 -0.34 -4.03
CA GLY A 17 13.90 0.05 -4.50
C GLY A 17 12.71 -0.46 -3.69
N VAL A 18 12.92 -1.12 -2.54
CA VAL A 18 11.83 -1.63 -1.66
C VAL A 18 12.13 -1.45 -0.17
N VAL A 19 11.21 -1.89 0.69
CA VAL A 19 11.41 -2.01 2.14
C VAL A 19 12.31 -3.21 2.45
N VAL A 20 13.59 -2.99 2.74
CA VAL A 20 14.58 -4.04 3.06
C VAL A 20 14.63 -4.43 4.53
N SER A 21 14.00 -3.65 5.38
CA SER A 21 13.82 -3.97 6.80
C SER A 21 12.57 -3.29 7.28
N TRP A 22 11.78 -4.03 8.05
CA TRP A 22 10.77 -3.44 8.92
C TRP A 22 10.91 -4.00 10.32
N ARG A 23 10.72 -3.13 11.32
CA ARG A 23 10.79 -3.45 12.74
C ARG A 23 9.57 -2.87 13.41
N ALA A 24 8.97 -3.61 14.31
CA ALA A 24 7.86 -3.17 15.14
C ALA A 24 8.22 -3.43 16.61
N PRO A 25 7.49 -2.86 17.60
CA PRO A 25 7.89 -2.94 18.99
C PRO A 25 7.90 -4.41 19.43
N GLY A 26 9.00 -4.87 20.03
CA GLY A 26 9.16 -6.27 20.41
C GLY A 26 9.43 -7.25 19.27
N ALA A 27 9.50 -6.79 18.01
CA ALA A 27 9.84 -7.62 16.86
C ALA A 27 11.29 -7.39 16.39
N GLY A 28 11.99 -8.47 16.05
CA GLY A 28 13.24 -8.39 15.29
C GLY A 28 13.01 -7.92 13.84
N GLN A 29 14.06 -7.99 13.02
CA GLN A 29 13.97 -7.63 11.62
C GLN A 29 13.14 -8.66 10.83
N CYS A 30 11.98 -8.24 10.34
CA CYS A 30 10.99 -9.12 9.70
C CYS A 30 11.07 -9.21 8.18
N ALA A 31 11.90 -8.38 7.53
CA ALA A 31 12.13 -8.50 6.09
C ALA A 31 13.32 -9.45 5.80
N PRO A 32 13.23 -10.31 4.78
CA PRO A 32 14.35 -11.10 4.29
C PRO A 32 15.35 -10.22 3.51
N PRO A 33 16.53 -10.73 3.12
CA PRO A 33 17.55 -9.96 2.40
C PRO A 33 17.09 -9.26 1.12
N MET A 34 16.14 -9.85 0.37
CA MET A 34 15.57 -9.18 -0.82
C MET A 34 14.67 -8.00 -0.45
N GLY A 35 14.14 -7.94 0.77
CA GLY A 35 13.14 -6.97 1.19
C GLY A 35 11.70 -7.45 1.00
N LEU A 36 10.79 -6.73 1.64
CA LEU A 36 9.37 -7.08 1.77
C LEU A 36 8.60 -7.03 0.45
N GLY A 37 9.03 -6.23 -0.53
CA GLY A 37 8.28 -5.98 -1.77
C GLY A 37 7.31 -4.78 -1.65
N PRO A 38 6.17 -4.78 -2.38
CA PRO A 38 5.71 -5.81 -3.31
C PRO A 38 6.54 -5.90 -4.60
N TRP A 39 6.78 -7.14 -5.05
CA TRP A 39 7.55 -7.51 -6.24
C TRP A 39 6.62 -7.97 -7.36
N PRO A 40 6.74 -7.47 -8.60
CA PRO A 40 5.99 -8.03 -9.70
C PRO A 40 6.50 -9.44 -10.03
N ILE A 41 5.56 -10.36 -10.29
CA ILE A 41 5.82 -11.75 -10.68
C ILE A 41 5.01 -12.12 -11.91
N ALA A 42 5.50 -13.08 -12.70
CA ALA A 42 4.65 -13.77 -13.68
C ALA A 42 3.78 -14.79 -12.94
N THR A 43 2.53 -14.99 -13.33
CA THR A 43 1.67 -16.01 -12.68
C THR A 43 1.72 -17.38 -13.35
N ALA A 44 2.08 -17.45 -14.64
CA ALA A 44 2.35 -18.72 -15.31
C ALA A 44 3.59 -19.39 -14.68
N ASP A 45 3.46 -20.65 -14.26
CA ASP A 45 4.51 -21.46 -13.62
C ASP A 45 5.16 -20.83 -12.37
N SER A 46 4.48 -19.85 -11.76
CA SER A 46 5.05 -19.03 -10.70
C SER A 46 5.41 -19.85 -9.48
N ARG A 47 4.69 -20.93 -9.19
CA ARG A 47 4.93 -21.72 -7.98
C ARG A 47 6.26 -22.47 -8.02
N ASP A 48 6.51 -23.20 -9.10
CA ASP A 48 7.72 -24.00 -9.23
C ASP A 48 8.95 -23.11 -9.41
N MET A 49 8.82 -22.05 -10.23
CA MET A 49 9.87 -21.04 -10.39
C MET A 49 10.21 -20.33 -9.07
N LEU A 50 9.20 -19.86 -8.32
CA LEU A 50 9.44 -19.21 -7.03
C LEU A 50 10.04 -20.18 -6.01
N SER A 51 9.66 -21.45 -6.05
CA SER A 51 10.22 -22.49 -5.18
C SER A 51 11.69 -22.73 -5.48
N GLU A 52 12.07 -22.84 -6.75
CA GLU A 52 13.47 -23.03 -7.15
C GLU A 52 14.32 -21.81 -6.77
N GLN A 53 13.83 -20.61 -7.05
CA GLN A 53 14.54 -19.36 -6.74
C GLN A 53 14.69 -19.13 -5.24
N LEU A 54 13.69 -19.53 -4.43
CA LEU A 54 13.77 -19.44 -2.98
C LEU A 54 14.93 -20.24 -2.40
N GLU A 55 15.39 -21.29 -3.07
CA GLU A 55 16.52 -22.11 -2.63
C GLU A 55 17.87 -21.54 -3.06
N ASP A 56 17.90 -20.67 -4.07
CA ASP A 56 19.14 -20.03 -4.50
C ASP A 56 19.73 -19.17 -3.37
N ALA A 57 21.04 -19.30 -3.15
CA ALA A 57 21.79 -18.48 -2.22
C ALA A 57 21.81 -17.01 -2.69
N ASP A 58 21.74 -16.79 -4.01
CA ASP A 58 21.72 -15.49 -4.66
C ASP A 58 20.31 -14.92 -4.84
N PHE A 59 19.29 -15.53 -4.23
CA PHE A 59 17.92 -14.99 -4.19
C PHE A 59 17.83 -13.56 -3.60
N SER A 60 18.92 -13.04 -3.01
CA SER A 60 19.00 -11.64 -2.59
C SER A 60 19.22 -10.66 -3.74
N THR A 61 19.75 -11.11 -4.89
CA THR A 61 20.02 -10.32 -6.10
C THR A 61 19.03 -10.60 -7.23
N ASP A 62 18.45 -11.81 -7.26
CA ASP A 62 17.45 -12.21 -8.24
C ASP A 62 16.03 -12.17 -7.65
N LEU A 63 15.21 -11.30 -8.22
CA LEU A 63 13.84 -11.03 -7.86
C LEU A 63 12.91 -11.76 -8.81
N CYS A 64 12.39 -12.91 -8.40
CA CYS A 64 11.31 -13.57 -9.16
C CYS A 64 11.69 -13.84 -10.63
N GLY A 65 12.97 -14.11 -10.90
CA GLY A 65 13.52 -14.34 -12.25
C GLY A 65 14.20 -13.12 -12.89
N PHE A 66 14.29 -12.00 -12.18
CA PHE A 66 14.91 -10.77 -12.66
C PHE A 66 16.07 -10.31 -11.78
N SER A 67 17.22 -10.02 -12.37
CA SER A 67 18.34 -9.42 -11.64
C SER A 67 18.13 -7.90 -11.52
N VAL A 68 18.41 -7.34 -10.34
CA VAL A 68 18.42 -5.87 -10.16
C VAL A 68 19.70 -5.29 -10.75
N VAL A 69 19.57 -4.57 -11.86
CA VAL A 69 20.70 -3.88 -12.50
C VAL A 69 20.97 -2.54 -11.82
N GLU A 70 19.95 -1.71 -11.74
CA GLU A 70 20.01 -0.37 -11.16
C GLU A 70 18.79 -0.12 -10.28
N HIS A 71 18.96 0.66 -9.23
CA HIS A 71 17.83 1.19 -8.49
C HIS A 71 18.05 2.64 -8.11
N ARG A 72 16.96 3.42 -8.16
CA ARG A 72 16.90 4.79 -7.70
C ARG A 72 15.80 4.91 -6.65
N GLN A 73 16.05 5.72 -5.64
CA GLN A 73 15.07 6.01 -4.59
C GLN A 73 15.17 7.48 -4.20
N ARG A 74 14.02 8.10 -3.99
CA ARG A 74 13.90 9.51 -3.65
C ARG A 74 12.86 9.70 -2.55
N LEU A 75 13.21 10.47 -1.53
CA LEU A 75 12.25 11.00 -0.58
C LEU A 75 11.47 12.13 -1.26
N ALA A 76 10.22 11.87 -1.62
CA ALA A 76 9.37 12.82 -2.33
C ALA A 76 8.66 13.79 -1.37
N GLU A 77 8.32 13.32 -0.17
CA GLU A 77 7.64 14.09 0.87
C GLU A 77 8.02 13.55 2.24
N ALA A 78 8.24 14.43 3.21
CA ALA A 78 8.38 14.07 4.61
C ALA A 78 7.70 15.15 5.45
N SER A 79 6.63 14.76 6.13
CA SER A 79 5.75 15.63 6.87
C SER A 79 5.27 14.90 8.14
N GLU A 80 4.64 15.60 9.08
CA GLU A 80 4.04 14.93 10.24
C GLU A 80 2.85 14.05 9.84
N PHE A 81 2.17 14.42 8.75
CA PHE A 81 1.03 13.72 8.21
C PHE A 81 1.39 12.42 7.47
N ARG A 82 2.51 12.40 6.73
CA ARG A 82 2.98 11.21 6.00
C ARG A 82 4.41 11.33 5.48
N VAL A 83 4.94 10.21 5.04
CA VAL A 83 6.19 10.14 4.26
C VAL A 83 5.92 9.49 2.91
N VAL A 84 6.44 10.07 1.85
CA VAL A 84 6.33 9.54 0.48
C VAL A 84 7.71 9.21 -0.08
N VAL A 85 7.90 7.96 -0.51
CA VAL A 85 9.14 7.47 -1.12
C VAL A 85 8.84 6.97 -2.52
N ASP A 86 9.49 7.58 -3.51
CA ASP A 86 9.47 7.11 -4.91
C ASP A 86 10.67 6.18 -5.14
N THR A 87 10.44 5.06 -5.80
CA THR A 87 11.50 4.13 -6.21
C THR A 87 11.34 3.74 -7.67
N GLU A 88 12.48 3.47 -8.30
CA GLU A 88 12.60 2.99 -9.67
C GLU A 88 13.64 1.87 -9.64
N THR A 89 13.33 0.74 -10.27
CA THR A 89 14.21 -0.43 -10.32
C THR A 89 14.30 -0.91 -11.75
N LEU A 90 15.50 -0.90 -12.30
CA LEU A 90 15.81 -1.50 -13.59
C LEU A 90 16.06 -2.99 -13.38
N LEU A 91 15.29 -3.81 -14.08
CA LEU A 91 15.30 -5.25 -14.02
C LEU A 91 15.79 -5.81 -15.36
N ASP A 92 16.78 -6.69 -15.28
CA ASP A 92 17.25 -7.48 -16.40
C ASP A 92 16.84 -8.94 -16.20
N ARG A 93 16.54 -9.65 -17.28
CA ARG A 93 16.19 -11.06 -17.22
C ARG A 93 17.44 -11.86 -17.52
N ARG A 94 17.82 -12.72 -16.58
CA ARG A 94 18.92 -13.66 -16.76
C ARG A 94 18.63 -14.49 -18.02
N ASP A 95 19.54 -14.45 -18.99
CA ASP A 95 19.52 -15.22 -20.24
C ASP A 95 18.59 -14.73 -21.39
N ASP A 96 18.17 -13.45 -21.39
CA ASP A 96 17.39 -12.86 -22.50
C ASP A 96 18.04 -11.58 -23.04
N ASP A 97 18.25 -11.47 -24.36
CA ASP A 97 18.77 -10.27 -25.04
C ASP A 97 17.70 -9.15 -25.19
N GLY A 98 16.52 -9.33 -24.58
CA GLY A 98 15.40 -8.41 -24.66
C GLY A 98 15.57 -7.11 -23.85
N ASP A 99 14.82 -6.08 -24.23
CA ASP A 99 14.83 -4.76 -23.57
C ASP A 99 14.66 -4.85 -22.04
N ASP A 100 15.35 -3.97 -21.31
CA ASP A 100 15.24 -3.86 -19.85
C ASP A 100 13.79 -3.56 -19.42
N ALA A 101 13.39 -4.11 -18.27
CA ALA A 101 12.11 -3.77 -17.65
C ALA A 101 12.32 -2.78 -16.50
N ILE A 102 11.40 -1.85 -16.31
CA ILE A 102 11.45 -0.87 -15.22
C ILE A 102 10.26 -1.08 -14.29
N VAL A 103 10.52 -1.12 -12.99
CA VAL A 103 9.49 -1.12 -11.95
C VAL A 103 9.55 0.16 -11.16
N TYR A 104 8.46 0.93 -11.24
CA TYR A 104 8.23 2.12 -10.44
C TYR A 104 7.39 1.76 -9.22
N ARG A 105 7.81 2.21 -8.03
CA ARG A 105 6.98 2.11 -6.82
C ARG A 105 6.86 3.46 -6.14
N ARG A 106 5.68 3.70 -5.57
CA ARG A 106 5.45 4.85 -4.68
C ARG A 106 4.88 4.36 -3.38
N TYR A 107 5.64 4.56 -2.30
CA TYR A 107 5.23 4.23 -0.94
C TYR A 107 4.70 5.49 -0.26
N THR A 108 3.48 5.43 0.25
CA THR A 108 2.86 6.47 1.09
C THR A 108 2.67 5.90 2.49
N VAL A 109 3.50 6.34 3.45
CA VAL A 109 3.55 5.84 4.83
C VAL A 109 2.86 6.83 5.76
N TYR A 110 1.85 6.37 6.48
CA TYR A 110 1.13 7.17 7.48
C TYR A 110 1.54 6.83 8.92
N PRO A 111 1.37 7.78 9.86
CA PRO A 111 1.64 7.56 11.28
C PRO A 111 0.80 6.46 11.94
N ASP A 112 -0.28 5.98 11.33
CA ASP A 112 -1.21 5.00 11.91
C ASP A 112 -0.91 3.54 11.52
N GLY A 113 0.24 3.27 10.90
CA GLY A 113 0.57 1.92 10.43
C GLY A 113 0.30 1.65 8.97
N ALA A 114 -0.49 2.49 8.29
CA ALA A 114 -0.88 2.24 6.91
C ALA A 114 0.23 2.63 5.92
N VAL A 115 0.58 1.69 5.04
CA VAL A 115 1.53 1.88 3.95
C VAL A 115 0.84 1.55 2.64
N TYR A 116 0.53 2.57 1.86
CA TYR A 116 -0.04 2.40 0.52
C TYR A 116 1.10 2.33 -0.48
N VAL A 117 1.04 1.35 -1.37
CA VAL A 117 2.07 1.12 -2.38
C VAL A 117 1.43 1.04 -3.74
N ARG A 118 1.80 1.96 -4.62
CA ARG A 118 1.55 1.78 -6.05
C ARG A 118 2.74 1.08 -6.68
N VAL A 119 2.48 0.09 -7.52
CA VAL A 119 3.47 -0.58 -8.37
C VAL A 119 3.08 -0.35 -9.82
N LYS A 120 3.98 0.21 -10.61
CA LYS A 120 3.82 0.35 -12.05
C LYS A 120 5.00 -0.28 -12.77
N THR A 121 4.75 -0.99 -13.87
CA THR A 121 5.81 -1.56 -14.70
C THR A 121 5.86 -0.89 -16.08
N ALA A 122 7.02 -1.01 -16.73
CA ALA A 122 7.22 -0.69 -18.13
C ALA A 122 8.19 -1.72 -18.74
N GLY A 123 7.85 -2.31 -19.89
CA GLY A 123 8.64 -3.35 -20.56
C GLY A 123 8.51 -4.74 -19.91
N LEU A 124 7.77 -4.85 -18.80
CA LEU A 124 7.65 -6.12 -18.08
C LEU A 124 6.58 -7.02 -18.71
N ALA A 125 5.57 -6.45 -19.37
CA ALA A 125 4.46 -7.17 -19.99
C ALA A 125 4.92 -8.31 -20.93
N ALA A 126 5.89 -8.00 -21.81
CA ALA A 126 6.48 -8.97 -22.74
C ALA A 126 7.18 -10.13 -22.00
N LYS A 127 7.70 -9.87 -20.79
CA LYS A 127 8.42 -10.84 -19.96
C LYS A 127 7.51 -11.67 -19.05
N LEU A 128 6.27 -11.24 -18.79
CA LEU A 128 5.32 -11.93 -17.86
C LEU A 128 4.31 -12.86 -18.54
N ALA A 129 4.35 -13.00 -19.87
CA ALA A 129 3.48 -13.92 -20.62
C ALA A 129 1.96 -13.75 -20.36
N GLY A 130 1.52 -12.53 -20.06
CA GLY A 130 0.10 -12.15 -20.04
C GLY A 130 -0.59 -12.14 -18.67
N ASP A 131 -0.08 -12.87 -17.68
CA ASP A 131 -0.62 -12.82 -16.31
C ASP A 131 0.42 -12.30 -15.31
N ALA A 132 0.07 -11.23 -14.59
CA ALA A 132 0.92 -10.62 -13.58
C ALA A 132 0.39 -10.85 -12.15
N GLY A 133 1.31 -10.88 -11.20
CA GLY A 133 1.00 -10.89 -9.78
C GLY A 133 1.93 -9.95 -9.03
N LEU A 134 1.66 -9.80 -7.75
CA LEU A 134 2.58 -9.21 -6.80
C LEU A 134 3.01 -10.27 -5.78
N ALA A 135 4.21 -10.16 -5.26
CA ALA A 135 4.71 -11.00 -4.19
C ALA A 135 5.31 -10.16 -3.07
N ILE A 136 5.12 -10.60 -1.83
CA ILE A 136 5.87 -10.12 -0.67
C ILE A 136 6.74 -11.23 -0.12
N ALA A 137 7.88 -10.85 0.45
CA ALA A 137 8.79 -11.80 1.07
C ALA A 137 8.92 -11.53 2.56
N LEU A 138 8.94 -12.60 3.36
CA LEU A 138 8.98 -12.56 4.82
C LEU A 138 10.17 -13.35 5.35
N ASN A 139 10.72 -12.90 6.48
CA ASN A 139 11.70 -13.65 7.24
C ASN A 139 10.96 -14.63 8.17
N GLU A 140 10.98 -15.92 7.84
CA GLU A 140 10.30 -16.97 8.62
C GLU A 140 10.87 -17.17 10.02
N ASN A 141 12.16 -16.85 10.23
CA ASN A 141 12.78 -16.91 11.55
C ASN A 141 12.10 -15.96 12.56
N GLN A 142 11.32 -15.00 12.07
CA GLN A 142 10.53 -14.10 12.90
C GLN A 142 9.17 -14.70 13.27
N GLY A 143 8.85 -15.93 12.89
CA GLY A 143 7.63 -16.64 13.30
C GLY A 143 6.34 -16.05 12.74
N LEU A 144 6.41 -15.21 11.70
CA LEU A 144 5.24 -14.73 10.98
C LEU A 144 4.72 -15.87 10.11
N ARG A 145 3.52 -16.35 10.41
CA ARG A 145 2.84 -17.38 9.65
C ARG A 145 1.63 -16.76 8.93
N PRO A 146 1.45 -17.00 7.62
CA PRO A 146 0.26 -16.53 6.93
C PRO A 146 -0.96 -17.30 7.44
N GLY A 147 -1.97 -16.55 7.87
CA GLY A 147 -3.35 -16.98 7.87
C GLY A 147 -4.01 -16.39 6.64
N ALA A 148 -4.48 -17.23 5.72
CA ALA A 148 -5.40 -16.77 4.69
C ALA A 148 -6.73 -16.44 5.39
N SER A 149 -7.15 -15.17 5.33
CA SER A 149 -8.49 -14.75 5.73
C SER A 149 -9.21 -14.27 4.48
N SER A 150 -9.87 -15.19 3.80
CA SER A 150 -10.90 -14.85 2.82
C SER A 150 -12.25 -14.82 3.54
N GLU A 151 -12.48 -13.83 4.39
CA GLU A 151 -13.79 -13.64 5.00
C GLU A 151 -14.67 -12.76 4.11
N ARG A 152 -15.88 -13.26 3.76
CA ARG A 152 -16.98 -12.48 3.15
C ARG A 152 -16.62 -11.76 1.83
N GLY A 153 -15.91 -12.44 0.92
CA GLY A 153 -15.56 -11.87 -0.39
C GLY A 153 -14.49 -10.77 -0.33
N ARG A 154 -13.85 -10.58 0.81
CA ARG A 154 -12.67 -9.72 0.97
C ARG A 154 -11.42 -10.57 0.75
N ARG A 155 -10.42 -10.00 0.10
CA ARG A 155 -9.16 -10.70 -0.19
C ARG A 155 -8.01 -9.96 0.46
N PHE A 156 -7.45 -10.55 1.51
CA PHE A 156 -6.23 -10.05 2.13
C PHE A 156 -5.45 -11.21 2.73
N ILE A 157 -4.16 -10.99 2.94
CA ILE A 157 -3.28 -11.92 3.63
C ILE A 157 -2.94 -11.30 4.98
N LEU A 158 -3.06 -12.08 6.05
CA LEU A 158 -2.62 -11.70 7.38
C LEU A 158 -1.48 -12.62 7.81
N CYS A 159 -0.29 -12.08 7.98
CA CYS A 159 0.86 -12.81 8.52
C CYS A 159 0.99 -12.45 9.99
N ALA A 160 0.71 -13.38 10.89
CA ALA A 160 0.72 -13.14 12.33
C ALA A 160 1.66 -14.10 13.05
N ARG A 161 2.14 -13.70 14.23
CA ARG A 161 2.82 -14.62 15.15
C ARG A 161 1.78 -15.23 16.09
N PRO A 162 1.96 -16.49 16.54
CA PRO A 162 1.05 -17.13 17.49
C PRO A 162 1.15 -16.57 18.92
N GLN A 163 2.15 -15.73 19.21
CA GLN A 163 2.39 -15.17 20.54
C GLN A 163 1.53 -13.93 20.81
N ALA A 164 0.92 -13.84 21.99
CA ALA A 164 0.16 -12.67 22.41
C ALA A 164 1.05 -11.41 22.48
N GLY A 165 0.55 -10.28 21.98
CA GLY A 165 1.29 -9.00 21.99
C GLY A 165 2.41 -8.91 20.95
N ALA A 166 2.55 -9.87 20.04
CA ALA A 166 3.44 -9.76 18.90
C ALA A 166 2.83 -8.84 17.81
N VAL A 167 3.37 -8.90 16.60
CA VAL A 167 2.99 -8.02 15.50
C VAL A 167 2.48 -8.86 14.33
N ALA A 168 1.41 -8.38 13.68
CA ALA A 168 0.86 -8.95 12.47
C ALA A 168 1.08 -7.99 11.29
N LEU A 169 1.24 -8.55 10.10
CA LEU A 169 1.36 -7.83 8.84
C LEU A 169 0.16 -8.19 7.97
N MET A 170 -0.67 -7.21 7.68
CA MET A 170 -1.76 -7.35 6.73
C MET A 170 -1.32 -6.82 5.37
N TRP A 171 -1.69 -7.53 4.31
CA TRP A 171 -1.47 -7.12 2.93
C TRP A 171 -2.76 -7.29 2.12
N ALA A 172 -3.25 -6.21 1.50
CA ALA A 172 -4.52 -6.19 0.77
C ALA A 172 -4.37 -5.46 -0.59
N PRO A 173 -4.86 -6.01 -1.70
CA PRO A 173 -4.97 -5.28 -2.97
C PRO A 173 -6.07 -4.21 -2.90
N ALA A 174 -6.00 -3.23 -3.80
CA ALA A 174 -7.00 -2.17 -3.94
C ALA A 174 -8.40 -2.70 -4.28
N SER A 175 -8.49 -3.71 -5.14
CA SER A 175 -9.75 -4.35 -5.50
C SER A 175 -9.86 -5.72 -4.84
N ALA A 176 -11.03 -6.05 -4.27
CA ALA A 176 -11.31 -7.39 -3.78
C ALA A 176 -11.50 -8.43 -4.92
N ALA A 177 -11.66 -7.98 -6.16
CA ALA A 177 -11.61 -8.87 -7.33
C ALA A 177 -10.17 -9.33 -7.62
N ASP A 178 -9.18 -8.53 -7.20
CA ASP A 178 -7.76 -8.91 -7.15
C ASP A 178 -7.44 -9.63 -5.84
N GLY A 179 -6.27 -10.25 -5.72
CA GLY A 179 -5.81 -10.85 -4.46
C GLY A 179 -6.09 -12.33 -4.32
N GLU A 180 -6.31 -13.05 -5.42
CA GLU A 180 -6.27 -14.51 -5.39
C GLU A 180 -4.86 -14.95 -4.97
N LEU A 181 -4.75 -15.78 -3.94
CA LEU A 181 -3.48 -16.32 -3.48
C LEU A 181 -2.92 -17.27 -4.55
N LEU A 182 -1.83 -16.89 -5.18
CA LEU A 182 -1.14 -17.70 -6.19
C LEU A 182 -0.19 -18.71 -5.55
N ALA A 183 0.57 -18.24 -4.58
CA ALA A 183 1.60 -19.04 -3.95
C ALA A 183 1.80 -18.62 -2.50
N ASP A 184 2.08 -19.62 -1.68
CA ASP A 184 2.58 -19.49 -0.33
C ASP A 184 3.67 -20.54 -0.18
N ILE A 185 4.92 -20.10 -0.27
CA ILE A 185 6.09 -20.98 -0.40
C ILE A 185 7.10 -20.61 0.66
N SER A 186 7.55 -21.62 1.39
CA SER A 186 8.65 -21.53 2.37
C SER A 186 9.92 -22.10 1.73
N SER A 187 11.07 -21.51 2.03
CA SER A 187 12.36 -22.12 1.70
C SER A 187 12.59 -23.39 2.52
N LEU A 188 13.42 -24.31 2.03
CA LEU A 188 13.76 -25.59 2.69
C LEU A 188 14.41 -25.38 4.06
N ASP A 189 15.17 -24.29 4.22
CA ASP A 189 15.79 -23.91 5.49
C ASP A 189 14.83 -23.15 6.43
N GLU A 190 13.57 -22.97 6.03
CA GLU A 190 12.52 -22.24 6.76
C GLU A 190 12.96 -20.84 7.20
N ARG A 191 13.84 -20.18 6.44
CA ARG A 191 14.27 -18.80 6.73
C ARG A 191 13.53 -17.76 5.93
N ARG A 192 12.98 -18.15 4.77
CA ARG A 192 12.37 -17.26 3.79
C ARG A 192 10.98 -17.78 3.46
N ARG A 193 10.04 -16.86 3.31
CA ARG A 193 8.71 -17.14 2.76
C ARG A 193 8.40 -16.16 1.67
N VAL A 194 7.80 -16.61 0.59
CA VAL A 194 7.20 -15.75 -0.43
C VAL A 194 5.71 -16.02 -0.46
N ILE A 195 4.94 -14.93 -0.41
CA ILE A 195 3.50 -14.96 -0.57
C ILE A 195 3.16 -14.13 -1.79
N ALA A 196 2.43 -14.73 -2.73
CA ALA A 196 2.10 -14.15 -4.01
C ALA A 196 0.60 -14.01 -4.19
N MET A 197 0.16 -12.87 -4.71
CA MET A 197 -1.23 -12.60 -5.07
C MET A 197 -1.34 -12.26 -6.56
N ARG A 198 -2.39 -12.76 -7.21
CA ARG A 198 -2.77 -12.34 -8.54
C ARG A 198 -3.33 -10.93 -8.51
N ILE A 199 -2.92 -10.12 -9.46
CA ILE A 199 -3.42 -8.76 -9.66
C ILE A 199 -3.78 -8.63 -11.14
N ALA A 200 -4.95 -8.07 -11.46
CA ALA A 200 -5.30 -7.79 -12.84
C ALA A 200 -4.24 -6.88 -13.49
N ALA A 201 -3.66 -7.34 -14.60
CA ALA A 201 -2.83 -6.51 -15.45
C ALA A 201 -3.70 -5.49 -16.21
N SER A 202 -3.11 -4.34 -16.55
CA SER A 202 -3.77 -3.36 -17.40
C SER A 202 -3.77 -3.81 -18.88
N GLU A 203 -4.58 -3.13 -19.71
CA GLU A 203 -4.55 -3.34 -21.16
C GLU A 203 -3.12 -3.14 -21.70
N GLY A 204 -2.57 -4.18 -22.34
CA GLY A 204 -1.17 -4.21 -22.79
C GLY A 204 -0.23 -5.00 -21.90
N GLY A 205 -0.73 -5.61 -20.82
CA GLY A 205 0.03 -6.52 -19.95
C GLY A 205 0.96 -5.82 -18.95
N GLU A 206 1.00 -4.49 -18.95
CA GLU A 206 1.70 -3.73 -17.92
C GLU A 206 0.93 -3.79 -16.60
N LEU A 207 1.65 -3.86 -15.50
CA LEU A 207 1.07 -3.78 -14.17
C LEU A 207 0.95 -2.31 -13.78
N ASP A 208 -0.24 -1.88 -13.36
CA ASP A 208 -0.46 -0.63 -12.63
C ASP A 208 -1.44 -0.93 -11.50
N ALA A 209 -0.88 -1.19 -10.32
CA ALA A 209 -1.60 -1.75 -9.19
C ALA A 209 -1.37 -0.94 -7.93
N ALA A 210 -2.35 -0.92 -7.03
CA ALA A 210 -2.20 -0.38 -5.69
C ALA A 210 -2.51 -1.45 -4.64
N THR A 211 -1.76 -1.41 -3.54
CA THR A 211 -1.94 -2.31 -2.40
C THR A 211 -1.67 -1.56 -1.10
N MET A 212 -2.32 -2.02 -0.02
CA MET A 212 -2.06 -1.57 1.33
C MET A 212 -1.33 -2.66 2.10
N ILE A 213 -0.21 -2.28 2.72
CA ILE A 213 0.47 -3.03 3.76
C ILE A 213 0.17 -2.33 5.09
N ARG A 214 -0.24 -3.08 6.11
CA ARG A 214 -0.49 -2.53 7.43
C ARG A 214 0.16 -3.37 8.52
N VAL A 215 0.90 -2.71 9.39
CA VAL A 215 1.40 -3.31 10.63
C VAL A 215 0.32 -3.20 11.69
N LEU A 216 -0.05 -4.32 12.31
CA LEU A 216 -1.11 -4.45 13.30
C LEU A 216 -0.56 -5.05 14.60
N PRO A 217 -1.11 -4.71 15.77
CA PRO A 217 -0.93 -5.53 16.97
C PRO A 217 -1.42 -6.96 16.70
N SER A 218 -0.71 -8.00 17.16
CA SER A 218 -1.08 -9.41 16.94
C SER A 218 -1.93 -10.03 18.06
N ASP A 219 -2.66 -9.21 18.82
CA ASP A 219 -3.59 -9.75 19.81
C ASP A 219 -4.81 -10.40 19.13
N ALA A 220 -5.76 -10.91 19.94
CA ALA A 220 -6.97 -11.56 19.43
C ALA A 220 -7.82 -10.64 18.51
N SER A 221 -7.58 -9.33 18.51
CA SER A 221 -8.26 -8.37 17.64
C SER A 221 -7.60 -8.20 16.27
N ALA A 222 -6.41 -8.76 16.04
CA ALA A 222 -5.63 -8.58 14.80
C ALA A 222 -6.42 -8.98 13.54
N VAL A 223 -7.14 -10.11 13.60
CA VAL A 223 -7.97 -10.59 12.47
C VAL A 223 -9.11 -9.60 12.22
N ALA A 224 -9.82 -9.17 13.26
CA ALA A 224 -10.92 -8.21 13.12
C ALA A 224 -10.42 -6.86 12.58
N ALA A 225 -9.31 -6.34 13.10
CA ALA A 225 -8.70 -5.09 12.65
C ALA A 225 -8.19 -5.19 11.21
N ALA A 226 -7.63 -6.33 10.81
CA ALA A 226 -7.23 -6.60 9.43
C ALA A 226 -8.44 -6.66 8.50
N THR A 227 -9.48 -7.41 8.89
CA THR A 227 -10.74 -7.53 8.13
C THR A 227 -11.43 -6.18 7.95
N GLU A 228 -11.46 -5.32 8.98
CA GLU A 228 -11.99 -3.96 8.89
C GLU A 228 -11.11 -3.07 8.01
N SER A 229 -9.78 -3.12 8.16
CA SER A 229 -8.85 -2.30 7.37
C SER A 229 -8.89 -2.66 5.89
N ALA A 230 -8.85 -3.96 5.55
CA ALA A 230 -8.92 -4.43 4.18
C ALA A 230 -10.24 -4.01 3.52
N ALA A 231 -11.36 -4.12 4.24
CA ALA A 231 -12.66 -3.68 3.72
C ALA A 231 -12.77 -2.16 3.55
N ALA A 232 -12.22 -1.41 4.50
CA ALA A 232 -12.15 0.04 4.43
C ALA A 232 -11.23 0.53 3.29
N TYR A 233 -10.38 -0.33 2.75
CA TYR A 233 -9.55 -0.02 1.59
C TYR A 233 -10.18 -0.48 0.28
N GLN A 234 -10.77 -1.69 0.27
CA GLN A 234 -11.30 -2.33 -0.94
C GLN A 234 -12.68 -1.85 -1.38
N THR A 235 -13.38 -1.11 -0.53
CA THR A 235 -14.68 -0.52 -0.84
C THR A 235 -14.62 0.93 -0.42
N SER A 236 -14.55 1.86 -1.36
CA SER A 236 -14.56 3.28 -1.04
C SER A 236 -15.86 3.69 -0.31
N ALA A 237 -15.76 4.70 0.54
CA ALA A 237 -16.89 5.32 1.20
C ALA A 237 -17.54 6.32 0.24
N ALA A 238 -18.85 6.55 0.39
CA ALA A 238 -19.53 7.50 -0.48
C ALA A 238 -19.26 8.93 -0.02
N VAL A 239 -18.85 9.79 -0.96
CA VAL A 239 -18.70 11.23 -0.75
C VAL A 239 -19.82 11.95 -1.51
N VAL A 240 -20.80 12.48 -0.77
CA VAL A 240 -21.95 13.20 -1.35
C VAL A 240 -21.71 14.70 -1.24
N LEU A 241 -21.46 15.35 -2.37
CA LEU A 241 -21.13 16.78 -2.42
C LEU A 241 -22.37 17.66 -2.41
N SER A 242 -22.28 18.80 -1.73
CA SER A 242 -23.21 19.93 -1.84
C SER A 242 -22.54 21.20 -2.34
N ALA A 243 -21.20 21.29 -2.29
CA ALA A 243 -20.38 22.29 -2.96
C ALA A 243 -18.98 21.73 -3.26
N GLY A 244 -18.34 22.15 -4.36
CA GLY A 244 -17.07 21.57 -4.82
C GLY A 244 -17.28 20.30 -5.66
N TYR A 245 -16.20 19.57 -5.90
CA TYR A 245 -16.24 18.33 -6.69
C TYR A 245 -15.25 17.26 -6.20
N LEU A 246 -15.60 16.00 -6.48
CA LEU A 246 -14.78 14.82 -6.22
C LEU A 246 -13.95 14.55 -7.48
N ARG A 247 -12.63 14.48 -7.32
CA ARG A 247 -11.66 14.30 -8.40
C ARG A 247 -11.47 12.81 -8.67
N ARG A 248 -11.89 12.37 -9.87
CA ARG A 248 -11.87 10.97 -10.31
C ARG A 248 -10.78 10.64 -11.34
N ASP A 249 -9.89 11.59 -11.56
CA ASP A 249 -8.79 11.52 -12.53
C ASP A 249 -7.44 11.73 -11.84
N ALA A 250 -7.40 11.66 -10.52
CA ALA A 250 -6.15 11.65 -9.78
C ALA A 250 -5.34 10.43 -10.24
N ARG A 251 -4.03 10.62 -10.47
CA ARG A 251 -3.17 9.58 -11.06
C ARG A 251 -3.25 8.23 -10.32
N GLY A 252 -3.51 8.24 -9.00
CA GLY A 252 -3.55 7.06 -8.14
C GLY A 252 -4.95 6.55 -7.78
N ASP A 253 -6.00 7.16 -8.34
CA ASP A 253 -7.39 6.67 -8.31
C ASP A 253 -7.58 5.72 -9.51
N LEU A 254 -7.39 4.43 -9.27
CA LEU A 254 -7.31 3.41 -10.30
C LEU A 254 -8.68 3.07 -10.88
N ASN A 255 -9.73 3.16 -10.07
CA ASN A 255 -11.10 2.81 -10.47
C ASN A 255 -11.98 4.03 -10.80
N ARG A 256 -11.45 5.25 -10.63
CA ARG A 256 -12.12 6.54 -10.89
C ARG A 256 -13.34 6.79 -10.01
N ASP A 257 -13.34 6.31 -8.77
CA ASP A 257 -14.42 6.51 -7.83
C ASP A 257 -14.23 7.76 -6.94
N GLY A 258 -13.01 8.35 -6.93
CA GLY A 258 -12.61 9.51 -6.14
C GLY A 258 -11.73 9.17 -4.93
N PHE A 259 -11.53 7.89 -4.63
CA PHE A 259 -10.59 7.38 -3.64
C PHE A 259 -9.29 6.96 -4.33
N ASN A 260 -8.19 7.63 -3.99
CA ASN A 260 -6.87 7.35 -4.51
C ASN A 260 -6.26 6.17 -3.74
N GLU A 261 -6.36 4.95 -4.28
CA GLU A 261 -5.90 3.72 -3.61
C GLU A 261 -4.37 3.70 -3.44
N SER A 262 -3.65 4.41 -4.31
CA SER A 262 -2.18 4.56 -4.22
C SER A 262 -1.72 5.36 -3.00
N GLU A 263 -2.60 6.20 -2.45
CA GLU A 263 -2.30 7.10 -1.34
C GLU A 263 -3.26 6.95 -0.15
N GLY A 264 -4.32 6.15 -0.27
CA GLY A 264 -5.28 5.90 0.80
C GLY A 264 -6.08 7.12 1.24
N LEU A 265 -6.46 7.99 0.30
CA LEU A 265 -7.15 9.25 0.58
C LEU A 265 -8.18 9.60 -0.50
N TYR A 266 -9.14 10.46 -0.18
CA TYR A 266 -10.11 11.00 -1.14
C TYR A 266 -9.60 12.30 -1.76
N GLU A 267 -9.79 12.45 -3.06
CA GLU A 267 -9.33 13.61 -3.83
C GLU A 267 -10.48 14.59 -4.06
N LEU A 268 -10.40 15.78 -3.48
CA LEU A 268 -11.46 16.78 -3.51
C LEU A 268 -10.95 18.08 -4.11
N SER A 269 -11.87 18.92 -4.56
CA SER A 269 -11.57 20.28 -5.01
C SER A 269 -12.69 21.22 -4.61
N ALA A 270 -12.30 22.39 -4.12
CA ALA A 270 -13.26 23.43 -3.76
C ALA A 270 -13.75 24.18 -4.99
N ASP A 271 -15.05 24.52 -4.99
CA ASP A 271 -15.65 25.42 -5.97
C ASP A 271 -15.78 26.81 -5.34
N ALA A 272 -15.27 27.83 -6.03
CA ALA A 272 -15.19 29.21 -5.51
C ALA A 272 -14.62 29.33 -4.07
N GLY A 273 -13.74 28.41 -3.66
CA GLY A 273 -13.18 28.36 -2.31
C GLY A 273 -14.07 27.73 -1.25
N LEU A 274 -15.19 27.10 -1.62
CA LEU A 274 -16.04 26.33 -0.73
C LEU A 274 -16.06 24.85 -1.17
N LEU A 275 -15.93 23.95 -0.21
CA LEU A 275 -16.17 22.53 -0.40
C LEU A 275 -17.05 22.05 0.76
N ARG A 276 -18.17 21.40 0.42
CA ARG A 276 -19.09 20.83 1.40
C ARG A 276 -19.50 19.44 0.93
N PHE A 277 -19.37 18.47 1.81
CA PHE A 277 -19.75 17.10 1.50
C PHE A 277 -20.20 16.34 2.75
N ARG A 278 -20.95 15.27 2.52
CA ARG A 278 -21.25 14.25 3.51
C ARG A 278 -20.40 13.03 3.21
N PHE A 279 -19.60 12.61 4.19
CA PHE A 279 -18.81 11.38 4.14
C PHE A 279 -19.62 10.24 4.76
N ASP A 280 -20.01 9.26 3.95
CA ASP A 280 -20.82 8.14 4.37
C ASP A 280 -19.96 6.85 4.37
N PRO A 281 -19.59 6.33 5.56
CA PRO A 281 -18.66 5.19 5.66
C PRO A 281 -19.23 3.89 5.08
N GLY A 282 -20.55 3.83 4.86
CA GLY A 282 -21.26 2.62 4.46
C GLY A 282 -21.29 1.58 5.57
N ALA A 283 -21.24 0.30 5.19
CA ALA A 283 -21.31 -0.82 6.14
C ALA A 283 -20.02 -1.04 6.96
N THR A 284 -18.91 -0.36 6.62
CA THR A 284 -17.61 -0.57 7.26
C THR A 284 -17.17 0.72 7.92
N ARG A 285 -16.86 0.66 9.23
CA ARG A 285 -16.29 1.78 9.98
C ARG A 285 -14.97 2.23 9.34
N ARG A 286 -14.75 3.54 9.28
CA ARG A 286 -13.53 4.13 8.73
C ARG A 286 -12.70 4.73 9.84
N SER A 287 -11.56 4.13 10.14
CA SER A 287 -10.59 4.73 11.04
C SER A 287 -9.78 5.77 10.27
N ALA A 288 -9.72 7.00 10.79
CA ALA A 288 -8.88 8.07 10.27
C ALA A 288 -8.99 8.33 8.75
N PRO A 289 -10.21 8.52 8.17
CA PRO A 289 -10.32 8.81 6.74
C PRO A 289 -9.59 10.10 6.38
N ARG A 290 -8.93 10.08 5.22
CA ARG A 290 -8.01 11.11 4.75
C ARG A 290 -8.49 11.76 3.49
N PHE A 291 -8.19 13.04 3.34
CA PHE A 291 -8.68 13.85 2.24
C PHE A 291 -7.58 14.78 1.77
N ARG A 292 -7.51 14.99 0.46
CA ARG A 292 -6.71 16.04 -0.16
C ARG A 292 -7.64 17.06 -0.80
N VAL A 293 -7.43 18.34 -0.53
CA VAL A 293 -8.17 19.45 -1.14
C VAL A 293 -7.26 20.15 -2.15
N ARG A 294 -7.54 19.95 -3.44
CA ARG A 294 -6.82 20.59 -4.55
C ARG A 294 -7.20 22.06 -4.70
N GLY A 295 -6.30 22.85 -5.27
CA GLY A 295 -6.47 24.30 -5.43
C GLY A 295 -6.36 25.08 -4.12
N ALA A 296 -5.80 24.46 -3.08
CA ALA A 296 -5.59 25.07 -1.77
C ALA A 296 -4.19 25.71 -1.64
N ARG A 297 -3.28 25.46 -2.60
CA ARG A 297 -1.92 26.03 -2.60
C ARG A 297 -1.93 27.55 -2.40
N GLY A 298 -1.22 28.01 -1.36
CA GLY A 298 -1.09 29.42 -1.02
C GLY A 298 -2.32 30.08 -0.37
N ARG A 299 -3.41 29.33 -0.16
CA ARG A 299 -4.68 29.85 0.38
C ARG A 299 -4.89 29.41 1.82
N ARG A 300 -5.48 30.23 2.69
CA ARG A 300 -5.82 29.80 4.05
C ARG A 300 -6.94 28.78 4.00
N CYS A 301 -6.86 27.74 4.82
CA CYS A 301 -7.82 26.64 4.85
C CYS A 301 -8.37 26.44 6.27
N TRP A 302 -9.69 26.39 6.38
CA TRP A 302 -10.39 25.99 7.60
C TRP A 302 -11.25 24.78 7.29
N ILE A 303 -11.20 23.78 8.15
CA ILE A 303 -11.87 22.50 7.97
C ILE A 303 -12.70 22.21 9.20
N TYR A 304 -13.97 21.86 8.97
CA TYR A 304 -14.92 21.51 10.00
C TYR A 304 -15.54 20.15 9.68
N ALA A 305 -15.61 19.27 10.68
CA ALA A 305 -16.36 18.02 10.63
C ALA A 305 -17.44 18.06 11.71
N ASP A 306 -18.71 17.92 11.32
CA ASP A 306 -19.89 18.06 12.19
C ASP A 306 -19.85 19.34 13.04
N GLY A 307 -19.43 20.44 12.41
CA GLY A 307 -19.30 21.76 13.04
C GLY A 307 -18.09 21.93 13.97
N ARG A 308 -17.25 20.89 14.14
CA ARG A 308 -16.03 20.95 14.95
C ARG A 308 -14.81 21.16 14.08
N ILE A 309 -13.87 22.00 14.53
CA ILE A 309 -12.63 22.24 13.79
C ILE A 309 -11.79 20.95 13.71
N VAL A 310 -11.31 20.64 12.51
CA VAL A 310 -10.34 19.57 12.28
C VAL A 310 -8.95 20.18 12.42
N THR A 311 -8.21 19.74 13.44
CA THR A 311 -6.85 20.24 13.74
C THR A 311 -5.75 19.46 13.03
N THR A 312 -6.05 18.24 12.58
CA THR A 312 -5.14 17.35 11.86
C THR A 312 -5.13 17.66 10.38
N GLN A 313 -4.43 18.74 10.02
CA GLN A 313 -4.20 19.15 8.63
C GLN A 313 -2.75 19.58 8.39
N GLU A 314 -2.23 19.31 7.19
CA GLU A 314 -0.92 19.74 6.72
C GLU A 314 -0.99 20.07 5.22
N ARG A 315 0.10 20.57 4.64
CA ARG A 315 0.26 20.65 3.19
C ARG A 315 1.18 19.57 2.68
N ASP A 316 0.81 18.98 1.54
CA ASP A 316 1.70 18.07 0.82
C ASP A 316 2.81 18.82 0.07
N ALA A 317 3.66 18.07 -0.64
CA ALA A 317 4.76 18.63 -1.42
C ALA A 317 4.31 19.58 -2.55
N ASP A 318 3.07 19.46 -3.02
CA ASP A 318 2.48 20.33 -4.04
C ASP A 318 1.84 21.60 -3.43
N GLY A 319 1.79 21.66 -2.09
CA GLY A 319 1.17 22.73 -1.33
C GLY A 319 -0.34 22.57 -1.16
N GLU A 320 -0.91 21.43 -1.55
CA GLU A 320 -2.33 21.12 -1.37
C GLU A 320 -2.61 20.71 0.07
N VAL A 321 -3.83 20.97 0.55
CA VAL A 321 -4.15 20.67 1.95
C VAL A 321 -4.55 19.20 2.09
N LEU A 322 -3.85 18.49 2.97
CA LEU A 322 -4.21 17.18 3.48
C LEU A 322 -4.86 17.32 4.84
N PHE A 323 -5.90 16.53 5.09
CA PHE A 323 -6.48 16.43 6.42
C PHE A 323 -7.03 15.04 6.72
N THR A 324 -7.06 14.71 8.01
CA THR A 324 -7.64 13.47 8.54
C THR A 324 -8.80 13.83 9.46
N ILE A 325 -9.88 13.08 9.41
CA ILE A 325 -10.88 13.11 10.48
C ILE A 325 -10.44 12.08 11.53
N PRO A 326 -9.96 12.49 12.72
CA PRO A 326 -9.22 11.59 13.64
C PRO A 326 -10.10 10.52 14.29
N GLN A 327 -11.41 10.72 14.32
CA GLN A 327 -12.37 9.77 14.88
C GLN A 327 -12.67 8.62 13.92
N THR A 328 -12.95 7.44 14.47
CA THR A 328 -13.55 6.35 13.69
C THR A 328 -14.96 6.75 13.29
N ILE A 329 -15.20 6.83 11.98
CA ILE A 329 -16.50 7.21 11.43
C ILE A 329 -17.31 5.93 11.16
N GLY A 330 -18.38 5.74 11.94
CA GLY A 330 -19.37 4.68 11.75
C GLY A 330 -20.73 5.15 11.24
N GLU A 331 -20.95 6.46 11.22
CA GLU A 331 -22.17 7.13 10.74
C GLU A 331 -21.79 8.27 9.79
N PRO A 332 -22.70 8.73 8.91
CA PRO A 332 -22.38 9.82 7.99
C PRO A 332 -21.96 11.10 8.72
N ALA A 333 -20.85 11.70 8.28
CA ALA A 333 -20.32 12.95 8.85
C ALA A 333 -20.40 14.10 7.83
N ALA A 334 -20.82 15.28 8.25
CA ALA A 334 -20.84 16.48 7.42
C ALA A 334 -19.49 17.20 7.50
N VAL A 335 -18.90 17.53 6.36
CA VAL A 335 -17.59 18.19 6.28
C VAL A 335 -17.71 19.49 5.47
N GLU A 336 -17.14 20.56 6.00
CA GLU A 336 -17.03 21.85 5.34
C GLU A 336 -15.56 22.28 5.30
N VAL A 337 -15.12 22.75 4.13
CA VAL A 337 -13.79 23.33 3.91
C VAL A 337 -13.96 24.71 3.29
N LEU A 338 -13.31 25.70 3.91
CA LEU A 338 -13.27 27.09 3.47
C LEU A 338 -11.85 27.45 3.06
N LEU A 339 -11.67 27.84 1.79
CA LEU A 339 -10.42 28.35 1.25
C LEU A 339 -10.53 29.86 1.03
N ARG A 340 -9.61 30.63 1.63
CA ARG A 340 -9.43 32.06 1.34
C ARG A 340 -8.05 32.27 0.74
#